data_AF-A0AAU1IAM4-F1
#
_entry.id   AF-A0AAU1IAM4-F1
#
_cell.length_a   1.000
_cell.length_b   1.000
_cell.length_c   1.000
_cell.angle_alpha   90.00
_cell.angle_beta   90.00
_cell.angle_gamma   90.00
#
_symmetry.space_group_name_H-M   'P 1'
#
loop_
_entity.id
_entity.type
_entity.pdbx_description
1 polymer ?
#
loop_
_entity_poly.entity_id
_entity_poly.type
_entity_poly.pdbx_seq_one_letter_code
_entity_poly.pdbx_strand_id
1 'polypeptide(L)'
;MPAQGSAPDEREVLLKVEGLQKHFPIRKGVLQRQVGAVKAVDGIDFEVRKGETLGVVGESGCGKSTMGRVITRLQDPTGGSIHFEGQDITRLSTAGMRPLRRDIQMIFQDPYGSLNPRHTIGGIVSAPFRLQGVEPEGGVKKEVQRLLELVGLSPEHYNRYPHEFSGGQRQRIGIARALALKPKLVVADEPVSALDVSIQAQVVNLMDDLQEELGLTYVIIAHDLSVVRHVSDRIAVMYLGKIVELADRTSLYEAPMHPYTKALMSAVPVPDPKRRGAKSERILLRGDVPSPISPPSGCRFHTRCWKATEICRTAEPPLLELRPGQRVACHHPENFEDQQPQDTVLLSVAKEAAELVPTGDAPDAPVSKGAPADAPVSKETSAAAAASEETPADETSDETPEAVAPEAEASAESTAETPDEKK
;
A
#
# COMPACT_ATOMS: atom_id res chain seq x y z
N MET A 1 -20.27 3.60 -29.59
CA MET A 1 -20.78 2.76 -28.47
C MET A 1 -19.55 2.09 -27.87
N PRO A 2 -19.34 2.10 -26.54
CA PRO A 2 -18.25 1.33 -25.94
C PRO A 2 -18.45 -0.16 -26.21
N ALA A 3 -17.37 -0.91 -26.39
CA ALA A 3 -17.45 -2.36 -26.49
C ALA A 3 -17.86 -2.93 -25.12
N GLN A 4 -18.85 -3.82 -25.10
CA GLN A 4 -19.22 -4.55 -23.89
C GLN A 4 -18.12 -5.57 -23.60
N GLY A 5 -17.22 -5.24 -22.66
CA GLY A 5 -16.22 -6.17 -22.16
C GLY A 5 -16.90 -7.37 -21.49
N SER A 6 -16.28 -8.55 -21.63
CA SER A 6 -16.75 -9.80 -21.03
C SER A 6 -17.01 -9.66 -19.52
N ALA A 7 -17.93 -10.48 -19.01
CA ALA A 7 -18.29 -10.43 -17.59
C ALA A 7 -17.04 -10.65 -16.71
N PRO A 8 -16.94 -10.04 -15.52
CA PRO A 8 -15.71 -10.09 -14.71
C PRO A 8 -15.22 -11.51 -14.36
N ASP A 9 -16.08 -12.52 -14.44
CA ASP A 9 -15.79 -13.94 -14.19
C ASP A 9 -15.34 -14.74 -15.43
N GLU A 10 -15.49 -14.19 -16.64
CA GLU A 10 -15.03 -14.82 -17.90
C GLU A 10 -13.58 -14.44 -18.25
N ARG A 11 -12.98 -13.50 -17.52
CA ARG A 11 -11.64 -12.95 -17.83
C ARG A 11 -10.53 -13.90 -17.37
N GLU A 12 -9.55 -14.14 -18.24
CA GLU A 12 -8.38 -14.99 -17.96
C GLU A 12 -7.59 -14.49 -16.73
N VAL A 13 -7.19 -15.41 -15.84
CA VAL A 13 -6.37 -15.10 -14.66
C VAL A 13 -4.95 -14.72 -15.09
N LEU A 14 -4.56 -13.47 -14.85
CA LEU A 14 -3.20 -12.97 -15.11
C LEU A 14 -2.23 -13.38 -14.00
N LEU A 15 -2.67 -13.24 -12.75
CA LEU A 15 -1.89 -13.54 -11.54
C LEU A 15 -2.70 -14.46 -10.64
N LYS A 16 -2.15 -15.60 -10.23
CA LYS A 16 -2.73 -16.49 -9.21
C LYS A 16 -1.76 -16.63 -8.04
N VAL A 17 -2.27 -16.50 -6.82
CA VAL A 17 -1.50 -16.50 -5.57
C VAL A 17 -2.12 -17.53 -4.64
N GLU A 18 -1.35 -18.50 -4.17
CA GLU A 18 -1.86 -19.62 -3.37
C GLU A 18 -0.98 -19.84 -2.13
N GLY A 19 -1.58 -19.91 -0.94
CA GLY A 19 -0.90 -20.16 0.33
C GLY A 19 0.26 -19.20 0.65
N LEU A 20 0.28 -18.00 0.06
CA LEU A 20 1.46 -17.14 0.00
C LEU A 20 1.92 -16.67 1.37
N GLN A 21 3.20 -16.86 1.69
CA GLN A 21 3.80 -16.50 2.96
C GLN A 21 5.02 -15.59 2.76
N LYS A 22 5.16 -14.61 3.65
CA LYS A 22 6.37 -13.83 3.86
C LYS A 22 6.56 -13.55 5.34
N HIS A 23 7.43 -14.34 5.96
CA HIS A 23 7.87 -14.12 7.34
C HIS A 23 9.26 -13.48 7.36
N PHE A 24 9.49 -12.49 8.22
CA PHE A 24 10.82 -11.90 8.42
C PHE A 24 11.46 -12.43 9.71
N PRO A 25 12.62 -13.09 9.67
CA PRO A 25 13.22 -13.71 10.85
C PRO A 25 13.74 -12.67 11.84
N ILE A 26 13.29 -12.75 13.09
CA ILE A 26 13.77 -11.89 14.18
C ILE A 26 14.99 -12.56 14.79
N ARG A 27 16.14 -11.90 14.75
CA ARG A 27 17.43 -12.42 15.25
C ARG A 27 17.89 -11.67 16.48
N LYS A 28 18.52 -12.37 17.44
CA LYS A 28 18.99 -11.78 18.71
C LYS A 28 20.35 -12.34 19.13
N GLY A 29 21.14 -11.50 19.80
CA GLY A 29 22.47 -11.80 20.31
C GLY A 29 23.56 -11.81 19.24
N VAL A 30 24.83 -11.86 19.68
CA VAL A 30 26.02 -11.79 18.81
C VAL A 30 26.02 -12.90 17.74
N LEU A 31 25.53 -14.09 18.09
CA LEU A 31 25.40 -15.25 17.19
C LEU A 31 24.17 -15.20 16.27
N GLN A 32 23.43 -14.08 16.21
CA GLN A 32 22.33 -13.83 15.27
C GLN A 32 21.28 -14.96 15.20
N ARG A 33 21.03 -15.64 16.33
CA ARG A 33 20.07 -16.75 16.41
C ARG A 33 18.65 -16.24 16.20
N GLN A 34 17.86 -16.95 15.40
CA GLN A 34 16.46 -16.63 15.20
C GLN A 34 15.65 -16.96 16.47
N VAL A 35 14.88 -15.99 16.96
CA VAL A 35 14.06 -16.08 18.18
C VAL A 35 12.56 -15.90 17.92
N GLY A 36 12.17 -15.65 16.66
CA GLY A 36 10.80 -15.48 16.21
C GLY A 36 10.75 -15.07 14.73
N ALA A 37 9.58 -14.69 14.24
CA ALA A 37 9.45 -14.08 12.92
C ALA A 37 8.24 -13.14 12.84
N VAL A 38 8.40 -12.01 12.14
CA VAL A 38 7.29 -11.10 11.81
C VAL A 38 6.47 -11.73 10.69
N LYS A 39 5.21 -12.10 10.97
CA LYS A 39 4.32 -12.76 10.01
C LYS A 39 3.60 -11.74 9.10
N ALA A 40 4.36 -11.03 8.28
CA ALA A 40 3.86 -9.92 7.45
C ALA A 40 2.86 -10.35 6.37
N VAL A 41 3.04 -11.55 5.79
CA VAL A 41 2.02 -12.25 4.97
C VAL A 41 2.08 -13.72 5.39
N ASP A 42 0.94 -14.39 5.59
CA ASP A 42 0.94 -15.72 6.21
C ASP A 42 -0.16 -16.66 5.68
N GLY A 43 -0.06 -17.11 4.43
CA GLY A 43 -1.05 -17.99 3.82
C GLY A 43 -2.26 -17.17 3.37
N ILE A 44 -2.12 -16.52 2.22
CA ILE A 44 -3.20 -15.81 1.53
C ILE A 44 -3.38 -16.33 0.10
N ASP A 45 -4.63 -16.29 -0.36
CA ASP A 45 -5.08 -16.95 -1.58
C ASP A 45 -5.97 -15.99 -2.39
N PHE A 46 -5.48 -15.52 -3.54
CA PHE A 46 -6.22 -14.63 -4.42
C PHE A 46 -5.79 -14.74 -5.89
N GLU A 47 -6.58 -14.15 -6.77
CA GLU A 47 -6.30 -14.08 -8.20
C GLU A 47 -6.64 -12.68 -8.73
N VAL A 48 -5.97 -12.29 -9.81
CA VAL A 48 -6.21 -11.04 -10.54
C VAL A 48 -6.31 -11.38 -12.02
N ARG A 49 -7.39 -10.92 -12.67
CA ARG A 49 -7.73 -11.26 -14.05
C ARG A 49 -7.30 -10.16 -15.02
N LYS A 50 -7.08 -10.49 -16.29
CA LYS A 50 -6.62 -9.51 -17.30
C LYS A 50 -7.62 -8.36 -17.42
N GLY A 51 -7.13 -7.12 -17.31
CA GLY A 51 -7.95 -5.90 -17.33
C GLY A 51 -8.73 -5.61 -16.04
N GLU A 52 -8.43 -6.29 -14.93
CA GLU A 52 -9.04 -6.06 -13.61
C GLU A 52 -8.18 -5.13 -12.74
N THR A 53 -8.82 -4.31 -11.91
CA THR A 53 -8.17 -3.66 -10.76
C THR A 53 -8.59 -4.33 -9.46
N LEU A 54 -7.68 -5.09 -8.85
CA LEU A 54 -7.87 -5.60 -7.48
C LEU A 54 -7.40 -4.56 -6.45
N GLY A 55 -8.32 -4.07 -5.64
CA GLY A 55 -8.03 -3.21 -4.49
C GLY A 55 -7.59 -4.03 -3.29
N VAL A 56 -6.61 -3.55 -2.51
CA VAL A 56 -6.12 -4.22 -1.31
C VAL A 56 -6.03 -3.23 -0.15
N VAL A 57 -6.83 -3.47 0.89
CA VAL A 57 -7.15 -2.48 1.95
C VAL A 57 -6.97 -3.03 3.36
N GLY A 58 -6.88 -2.15 4.35
CA GLY A 58 -6.73 -2.49 5.77
C GLY A 58 -5.89 -1.48 6.53
N GLU A 59 -5.77 -1.65 7.85
CA GLU A 59 -4.96 -0.81 8.74
C GLU A 59 -3.48 -0.73 8.34
N SER A 60 -2.75 0.26 8.86
CA SER A 60 -1.30 0.35 8.66
C SER A 60 -0.59 -0.87 9.25
N GLY A 61 0.51 -1.31 8.62
CA GLY A 61 1.27 -2.48 9.05
C GLY A 61 0.62 -3.85 8.79
N CYS A 62 -0.62 -3.94 8.26
CA CYS A 62 -1.32 -5.23 8.11
C CYS A 62 -0.79 -6.17 7.01
N GLY A 63 0.29 -5.80 6.30
CA GLY A 63 1.00 -6.66 5.34
C GLY A 63 0.97 -6.25 3.87
N LYS A 64 0.06 -5.33 3.48
CA LYS A 64 -0.24 -4.97 2.07
C LYS A 64 1.01 -4.69 1.20
N SER A 65 1.86 -3.75 1.63
CA SER A 65 3.10 -3.39 0.93
C SER A 65 4.14 -4.52 0.87
N THR A 66 4.09 -5.48 1.81
CA THR A 66 4.90 -6.70 1.75
C THR A 66 4.35 -7.65 0.69
N MET A 67 3.03 -7.90 0.69
CA MET A 67 2.37 -8.68 -0.36
C MET A 67 2.71 -8.12 -1.75
N GLY A 68 2.56 -6.81 -1.96
CA GLY A 68 2.89 -6.15 -3.24
C GLY A 68 4.33 -6.39 -3.70
N ARG A 69 5.30 -6.33 -2.78
CA ARG A 69 6.73 -6.61 -3.06
C ARG A 69 7.03 -8.08 -3.27
N VAL A 70 6.21 -8.98 -2.74
CA VAL A 70 6.38 -10.44 -2.89
C VAL A 70 5.76 -10.94 -4.19
N ILE A 71 4.54 -10.52 -4.56
CA ILE A 71 3.92 -10.89 -5.86
C ILE A 71 4.70 -10.34 -7.05
N THR A 72 5.36 -9.18 -6.89
CA THR A 72 6.30 -8.63 -7.89
C THR A 72 7.69 -9.29 -7.85
N ARG A 73 7.94 -10.29 -6.99
CA ARG A 73 9.28 -10.89 -6.75
C ARG A 73 10.39 -9.85 -6.51
N LEU A 74 10.07 -8.72 -5.88
CA LEU A 74 11.06 -7.78 -5.32
C LEU A 74 11.54 -8.24 -3.94
N GLN A 75 10.79 -9.12 -3.30
CA GLN A 75 11.19 -9.92 -2.16
C GLN A 75 10.74 -11.38 -2.38
N ASP A 76 11.59 -12.35 -2.03
CA ASP A 76 11.21 -13.76 -2.19
C ASP A 76 10.22 -14.21 -1.11
N PRO A 77 9.20 -15.01 -1.45
CA PRO A 77 8.29 -15.60 -0.48
C PRO A 77 9.00 -16.62 0.42
N THR A 78 8.47 -16.83 1.63
CA THR A 78 8.89 -17.92 2.53
C THR A 78 8.08 -19.20 2.32
N GLY A 79 6.95 -19.14 1.63
CA GLY A 79 6.06 -20.27 1.33
C GLY A 79 4.91 -19.87 0.40
N GLY A 80 4.13 -20.85 -0.04
CA GLY A 80 3.09 -20.68 -1.07
C GLY A 80 3.64 -20.62 -2.50
N SER A 81 2.78 -20.27 -3.45
CA SER A 81 3.05 -20.12 -4.89
C SER A 81 2.62 -18.74 -5.41
N ILE A 82 3.24 -18.33 -6.52
CA ILE A 82 2.87 -17.18 -7.33
C ILE A 82 2.95 -17.64 -8.79
N HIS A 83 1.81 -17.67 -9.48
CA HIS A 83 1.74 -17.97 -10.91
C HIS A 83 1.39 -16.71 -11.70
N PHE A 84 2.06 -16.47 -12.82
CA PHE A 84 1.80 -15.36 -13.74
C PHE A 84 1.66 -15.89 -15.16
N GLU A 85 0.54 -15.60 -15.82
CA GLU A 85 0.15 -16.19 -17.13
C GLU A 85 0.29 -17.74 -17.13
N GLY A 86 -0.09 -18.38 -16.02
CA GLY A 86 0.00 -19.82 -15.81
C GLY A 86 1.40 -20.35 -15.46
N GLN A 87 2.46 -19.57 -15.64
CA GLN A 87 3.83 -19.96 -15.27
C GLN A 87 4.08 -19.76 -13.76
N ASP A 88 4.64 -20.76 -13.07
CA ASP A 88 5.17 -20.56 -11.71
C ASP A 88 6.36 -19.60 -11.73
N ILE A 89 6.21 -18.44 -11.06
CA ILE A 89 7.25 -17.42 -10.90
C ILE A 89 7.84 -17.38 -9.48
N THR A 90 7.41 -18.27 -8.58
CA THR A 90 7.74 -18.27 -7.14
C THR A 90 9.24 -18.35 -6.88
N ARG A 91 9.94 -19.23 -7.61
CA ARG A 91 11.36 -19.57 -7.37
C ARG A 91 12.28 -19.33 -8.58
N LEU A 92 11.80 -18.61 -9.60
CA LEU A 92 12.64 -18.23 -10.74
C LEU A 92 13.86 -17.44 -10.29
N SER A 93 15.01 -17.73 -10.90
CA SER A 93 16.28 -17.02 -10.70
C SER A 93 16.22 -15.59 -11.24
N THR A 94 17.21 -14.76 -10.91
CA THR A 94 17.34 -13.39 -11.44
C THR A 94 17.33 -13.34 -12.97
N ALA A 95 17.89 -14.37 -13.63
CA ALA A 95 17.84 -14.50 -15.10
C ALA A 95 16.42 -14.84 -15.58
N GLY A 96 15.76 -15.83 -14.97
CA GLY A 96 14.38 -16.23 -15.31
C GLY A 96 13.35 -15.12 -15.06
N MET A 97 13.55 -14.29 -14.04
CA MET A 97 12.71 -13.12 -13.78
C MET A 97 12.99 -11.93 -14.72
N ARG A 98 14.14 -11.86 -15.41
CA ARG A 98 14.54 -10.65 -16.17
C ARG A 98 13.55 -10.26 -17.28
N PRO A 99 13.00 -11.19 -18.09
CA PRO A 99 11.95 -10.86 -19.07
C PRO A 99 10.69 -10.33 -18.37
N LEU A 100 10.21 -11.05 -17.35
CA LEU A 100 8.99 -10.74 -16.58
C LEU A 100 9.04 -9.40 -15.84
N ARG A 101 10.22 -8.78 -15.68
CA ARG A 101 10.34 -7.37 -15.23
C ARG A 101 9.80 -6.36 -16.25
N ARG A 102 9.48 -6.77 -17.48
CA ARG A 102 8.77 -5.94 -18.47
C ARG A 102 7.27 -5.99 -18.20
N ASP A 103 6.73 -7.20 -18.05
CA ASP A 103 5.30 -7.47 -17.88
C ASP A 103 4.77 -7.12 -16.47
N ILE A 104 5.62 -7.21 -15.44
CA ILE A 104 5.29 -6.94 -14.04
C ILE A 104 6.05 -5.69 -13.55
N GLN A 105 5.31 -4.63 -13.26
CA GLN A 105 5.83 -3.32 -12.83
C GLN A 105 5.28 -2.89 -11.47
N MET A 106 5.94 -1.93 -10.82
CA MET A 106 5.54 -1.42 -9.51
C MET A 106 5.62 0.10 -9.43
N ILE A 107 4.54 0.71 -8.93
CA ILE A 107 4.51 2.11 -8.47
C ILE A 107 4.71 2.08 -6.95
N PHE A 108 5.64 2.89 -6.45
CA PHE A 108 6.01 2.93 -5.03
C PHE A 108 5.32 4.09 -4.30
N GLN A 109 5.08 3.88 -3.00
CA GLN A 109 4.44 4.81 -2.06
C GLN A 109 5.07 6.21 -2.02
N ASP A 110 6.39 6.31 -2.19
CA ASP A 110 7.12 7.57 -2.17
C ASP A 110 7.54 8.02 -3.58
N PRO A 111 6.87 9.03 -4.18
CA PRO A 111 7.32 9.64 -5.43
C PRO A 111 8.67 10.37 -5.32
N TYR A 112 9.09 10.80 -4.13
CA TYR A 112 10.35 11.51 -3.94
C TYR A 112 11.51 10.53 -3.92
N GLY A 113 11.52 9.58 -2.97
CA GLY A 113 12.55 8.55 -2.83
C GLY A 113 12.64 7.58 -4.02
N SER A 114 11.57 7.40 -4.80
CA SER A 114 11.64 6.58 -6.00
C SER A 114 12.26 7.29 -7.22
N LEU A 115 12.43 8.62 -7.22
CA LEU A 115 12.98 9.39 -8.34
C LEU A 115 14.39 9.91 -7.98
N ASN A 116 15.44 9.45 -8.66
CA ASN A 116 16.80 9.94 -8.43
C ASN A 116 16.91 11.43 -8.81
N PRO A 117 17.14 12.36 -7.86
CA PRO A 117 17.12 13.80 -8.13
C PRO A 117 18.28 14.29 -9.00
N ARG A 118 19.33 13.47 -9.19
CA ARG A 118 20.49 13.77 -10.06
C ARG A 118 20.23 13.48 -11.54
N HIS A 119 19.12 12.86 -11.90
CA HIS A 119 18.76 12.52 -13.28
C HIS A 119 17.60 13.39 -13.78
N THR A 120 17.59 13.73 -15.07
CA THR A 120 16.44 14.38 -15.70
C THR A 120 15.24 13.44 -15.81
N ILE A 121 14.04 13.99 -15.97
CA ILE A 121 12.82 13.19 -16.19
C ILE A 121 12.98 12.27 -17.41
N GLY A 122 13.57 12.79 -18.50
CA GLY A 122 13.95 12.02 -19.67
C GLY A 122 14.87 10.84 -19.33
N GLY A 123 15.90 11.08 -18.51
CA GLY A 123 16.83 10.03 -18.04
C GLY A 123 16.19 8.99 -17.12
N ILE A 124 15.15 9.35 -16.38
CA ILE A 124 14.41 8.48 -15.45
C ILE A 124 13.38 7.61 -16.19
N VAL A 125 12.52 8.22 -17.01
CA VAL A 125 11.48 7.50 -17.76
C VAL A 125 12.08 6.64 -18.88
N SER A 126 13.29 6.99 -19.38
CA SER A 126 14.06 6.13 -20.30
C SER A 126 14.89 5.02 -19.64
N ALA A 127 15.01 4.99 -18.31
CA ALA A 127 15.81 3.97 -17.63
C ALA A 127 15.29 2.53 -17.85
N PRO A 128 13.97 2.23 -17.84
CA PRO A 128 13.45 0.90 -18.12
C PRO A 128 13.87 0.36 -19.50
N PHE A 129 13.78 1.17 -20.56
CA PHE A 129 14.20 0.83 -21.92
C PHE A 129 15.68 0.39 -21.96
N ARG A 130 16.56 1.19 -21.37
CA ARG A 130 18.01 0.92 -21.32
C ARG A 130 18.35 -0.32 -20.51
N LEU A 131 17.71 -0.52 -19.35
CA LEU A 131 17.94 -1.69 -18.48
C LEU A 131 17.44 -3.00 -19.10
N GLN A 132 16.43 -2.93 -19.97
CA GLN A 132 15.83 -4.09 -20.63
C GLN A 132 16.36 -4.36 -22.04
N GLY A 133 17.06 -3.43 -22.67
CA GLY A 133 17.43 -3.56 -24.09
C GLY A 133 16.19 -3.52 -24.99
N VAL A 134 15.34 -2.51 -24.79
CA VAL A 134 14.15 -2.25 -25.60
C VAL A 134 14.32 -0.90 -26.28
N GLU A 135 14.17 -0.86 -27.60
CA GLU A 135 14.17 0.38 -28.38
C GLU A 135 12.74 0.66 -28.89
N PRO A 136 12.09 1.76 -28.44
CA PRO A 136 10.76 2.13 -28.92
C PRO A 136 10.76 2.60 -30.38
N GLU A 137 9.65 2.36 -31.08
CA GLU A 137 9.44 2.87 -32.42
C GLU A 137 9.47 4.42 -32.44
N GLY A 138 10.22 5.00 -33.37
CA GLY A 138 10.49 6.44 -33.39
C GLY A 138 11.48 6.93 -32.33
N GLY A 139 12.10 6.02 -31.57
CA GLY A 139 13.22 6.29 -30.67
C GLY A 139 12.83 6.67 -29.23
N VAL A 140 13.71 6.33 -28.29
CA VAL A 140 13.54 6.49 -26.84
C VAL A 140 13.02 7.88 -26.43
N LYS A 141 13.57 8.96 -27.00
CA LYS A 141 13.14 10.33 -26.66
C LYS A 141 11.66 10.58 -27.00
N LYS A 142 11.21 10.14 -28.17
CA LYS A 142 9.83 10.35 -28.64
C LYS A 142 8.83 9.59 -27.77
N GLU A 143 9.12 8.33 -27.45
CA GLU A 143 8.24 7.54 -26.58
C GLU A 143 8.19 8.10 -25.15
N VAL A 144 9.30 8.60 -24.59
CA VAL A 144 9.25 9.29 -23.30
C VAL A 144 8.41 10.56 -23.36
N GLN A 145 8.47 11.33 -24.45
CA GLN A 145 7.62 12.51 -24.63
C GLN A 145 6.13 12.14 -24.69
N ARG A 146 5.77 11.07 -25.44
CA ARG A 146 4.41 10.52 -25.47
C ARG A 146 3.95 10.03 -24.08
N LEU A 147 4.82 9.36 -23.32
CA LEU A 147 4.55 8.90 -21.96
C LEU A 147 4.34 10.06 -20.97
N LEU A 148 4.94 11.24 -21.21
CA LEU A 148 4.69 12.44 -20.43
C LEU A 148 3.32 13.04 -20.77
N GLU A 149 2.97 13.17 -22.06
CA GLU A 149 1.66 13.62 -22.51
C GLU A 149 0.53 12.76 -21.92
N LEU A 150 0.70 11.43 -22.00
CA LEU A 150 -0.24 10.43 -21.51
C LEU A 150 -0.53 10.57 -20.01
N VAL A 151 0.45 10.98 -19.18
CA VAL A 151 0.24 11.26 -17.75
C VAL A 151 -0.11 12.72 -17.45
N GLY A 152 -0.43 13.52 -18.46
CA GLY A 152 -0.84 14.93 -18.34
C GLY A 152 0.31 15.91 -18.07
N LEU A 153 1.47 15.71 -18.70
CA LEU A 153 2.66 16.57 -18.57
C LEU A 153 3.19 16.99 -19.96
N SER A 154 3.74 18.21 -20.07
CA SER A 154 4.33 18.68 -21.34
C SER A 154 5.53 17.82 -21.79
N PRO A 155 5.64 17.49 -23.09
CA PRO A 155 6.85 16.91 -23.71
C PRO A 155 8.16 17.65 -23.41
N GLU A 156 8.10 18.95 -23.16
CA GLU A 156 9.26 19.81 -22.93
C GLU A 156 9.91 19.53 -21.57
N HIS A 157 9.15 18.91 -20.65
CA HIS A 157 9.63 18.49 -19.34
C HIS A 157 10.72 17.41 -19.38
N TYR A 158 11.00 16.80 -20.54
CA TYR A 158 12.04 15.79 -20.74
C TYR A 158 13.41 16.19 -20.15
N ASN A 159 13.83 17.45 -20.26
CA ASN A 159 15.13 17.92 -19.77
C ASN A 159 15.15 18.39 -18.30
N ARG A 160 13.98 18.47 -17.64
CA ARG A 160 13.83 18.99 -16.27
C ARG A 160 14.21 17.93 -15.22
N TYR A 161 14.39 18.33 -13.97
CA TYR A 161 14.75 17.47 -12.84
C TYR A 161 13.58 17.28 -11.85
N PRO A 162 13.53 16.17 -11.09
CA PRO A 162 12.42 15.87 -10.17
C PRO A 162 12.09 16.96 -9.15
N HIS A 163 13.09 17.77 -8.75
CA HIS A 163 12.88 18.83 -7.76
C HIS A 163 12.00 19.98 -8.27
N GLU A 164 11.85 20.15 -9.59
CA GLU A 164 11.09 21.25 -10.20
C GLU A 164 9.58 20.97 -10.39
N PHE A 165 9.09 19.84 -9.85
CA PHE A 165 7.71 19.36 -10.02
C PHE A 165 6.96 19.30 -8.69
N SER A 166 5.64 19.44 -8.70
CA SER A 166 4.80 19.18 -7.52
C SER A 166 4.75 17.68 -7.17
N GLY A 167 4.32 17.32 -5.96
CA GLY A 167 4.20 15.91 -5.54
C GLY A 167 3.34 15.07 -6.50
N GLY A 168 2.20 15.61 -6.95
CA GLY A 168 1.33 14.95 -7.92
C GLY A 168 1.96 14.79 -9.31
N GLN A 169 2.78 15.76 -9.74
CA GLN A 169 3.53 15.64 -10.99
C GLN A 169 4.66 14.60 -10.88
N ARG A 170 5.34 14.51 -9.73
CA ARG A 170 6.32 13.44 -9.45
C ARG A 170 5.65 12.06 -9.45
N GLN A 171 4.44 11.94 -8.92
CA GLN A 171 3.66 10.70 -8.98
C GLN A 171 3.30 10.32 -10.42
N ARG A 172 2.81 11.27 -11.23
CA ARG A 172 2.56 11.10 -12.67
C ARG A 172 3.83 10.64 -13.42
N ILE A 173 5.01 11.21 -13.11
CA ILE A 173 6.31 10.75 -13.65
C ILE A 173 6.65 9.30 -13.20
N GLY A 174 6.33 8.95 -11.95
CA GLY A 174 6.46 7.58 -11.43
C GLY A 174 5.60 6.57 -12.19
N ILE A 175 4.36 6.95 -12.53
CA ILE A 175 3.44 6.18 -13.37
C ILE A 175 3.99 6.05 -14.79
N ALA A 176 4.39 7.15 -15.44
CA ALA A 176 4.96 7.13 -16.79
C ALA A 176 6.19 6.20 -16.91
N ARG A 177 7.06 6.18 -15.90
CA ARG A 177 8.19 5.24 -15.82
C ARG A 177 7.72 3.79 -15.69
N ALA A 178 6.73 3.50 -14.86
CA ALA A 178 6.20 2.14 -14.71
C ALA A 178 5.55 1.63 -16.01
N LEU A 179 4.86 2.51 -16.74
CA LEU A 179 4.20 2.17 -18.01
C LEU A 179 5.13 2.12 -19.22
N ALA A 180 6.37 2.60 -19.12
CA ALA A 180 7.29 2.70 -20.24
C ALA A 180 7.49 1.36 -21.00
N LEU A 181 7.49 0.23 -20.30
CA LEU A 181 7.68 -1.11 -20.90
C LEU A 181 6.38 -1.78 -21.37
N LYS A 182 5.23 -1.08 -21.32
CA LYS A 182 3.88 -1.60 -21.59
C LYS A 182 3.56 -2.87 -20.77
N PRO A 183 3.61 -2.78 -19.42
CA PRO A 183 3.40 -3.93 -18.54
C PRO A 183 1.97 -4.48 -18.65
N LYS A 184 1.80 -5.75 -18.32
CA LYS A 184 0.49 -6.40 -18.20
C LYS A 184 -0.10 -6.21 -16.79
N LEU A 185 0.77 -6.24 -15.78
CA LEU A 185 0.45 -6.08 -14.36
C LEU A 185 1.21 -4.91 -13.74
N VAL A 186 0.50 -3.98 -13.11
CA VAL A 186 1.07 -2.88 -12.32
C VAL A 186 0.60 -2.98 -10.88
N VAL A 187 1.54 -3.17 -9.95
CA VAL A 187 1.26 -3.14 -8.51
C VAL A 187 1.51 -1.73 -7.98
N ALA A 188 0.49 -1.09 -7.43
CA ALA A 188 0.57 0.28 -6.93
C ALA A 188 0.52 0.28 -5.40
N ASP A 189 1.66 0.53 -4.76
CA ASP A 189 1.84 0.56 -3.29
C ASP A 189 1.48 1.97 -2.79
N GLU A 190 0.23 2.19 -2.39
CA GLU A 190 -0.33 3.50 -1.98
C GLU A 190 -0.06 4.67 -2.95
N PRO A 191 -0.54 4.63 -4.21
CA PRO A 191 -0.16 5.57 -5.27
C PRO A 191 -0.63 7.02 -5.07
N VAL A 192 -1.30 7.35 -3.96
CA VAL A 192 -1.88 8.67 -3.70
C VAL A 192 -1.71 9.16 -2.25
N SER A 193 -1.11 8.39 -1.33
CA SER A 193 -1.15 8.70 0.11
C SER A 193 -0.38 9.96 0.51
N ALA A 194 0.62 10.38 -0.26
CA ALA A 194 1.42 11.58 -0.03
C ALA A 194 0.88 12.85 -0.75
N LEU A 195 -0.37 12.85 -1.20
CA LEU A 195 -0.94 13.90 -2.08
C LEU A 195 -2.21 14.53 -1.49
N ASP A 196 -2.46 15.81 -1.80
CA ASP A 196 -3.70 16.51 -1.46
C ASP A 196 -4.93 15.86 -2.12
N VAL A 197 -6.09 15.84 -1.45
CA VAL A 197 -7.31 15.13 -1.88
C VAL A 197 -7.72 15.42 -3.33
N SER A 198 -7.59 16.68 -3.78
CA SER A 198 -7.89 17.08 -5.17
C SER A 198 -6.89 16.51 -6.20
N ILE A 199 -5.65 16.27 -5.79
CA ILE A 199 -4.60 15.64 -6.59
C ILE A 199 -4.74 14.11 -6.53
N GLN A 200 -5.15 13.53 -5.40
CA GLN A 200 -5.47 12.10 -5.30
C GLN A 200 -6.52 11.71 -6.35
N ALA A 201 -7.63 12.46 -6.42
CA ALA A 201 -8.68 12.24 -7.41
C ALA A 201 -8.18 12.33 -8.86
N GLN A 202 -7.29 13.27 -9.18
CA GLN A 202 -6.71 13.37 -10.52
C GLN A 202 -5.79 12.19 -10.89
N VAL A 203 -5.03 11.67 -9.92
CA VAL A 203 -4.15 10.50 -10.14
C VAL A 203 -4.98 9.21 -10.21
N VAL A 204 -6.07 9.13 -9.44
CA VAL A 204 -7.09 8.07 -9.52
C VAL A 204 -7.73 8.02 -10.90
N ASN A 205 -8.30 9.12 -11.38
CA ASN A 205 -8.94 9.15 -12.70
C ASN A 205 -7.94 8.81 -13.82
N LEU A 206 -6.71 9.34 -13.74
CA LEU A 206 -5.66 8.99 -14.69
C LEU A 206 -5.36 7.48 -14.71
N MET A 207 -5.37 6.79 -13.57
CA MET A 207 -5.16 5.33 -13.54
C MET A 207 -6.36 4.56 -14.12
N ASP A 208 -7.57 5.09 -14.00
CA ASP A 208 -8.80 4.57 -14.62
C ASP A 208 -8.73 4.73 -16.16
N ASP A 209 -8.43 5.94 -16.65
CA ASP A 209 -8.21 6.26 -18.06
C ASP A 209 -7.14 5.34 -18.69
N LEU A 210 -6.04 5.11 -17.96
CA LEU A 210 -4.94 4.22 -18.36
C LEU A 210 -5.34 2.73 -18.34
N GLN A 211 -6.26 2.32 -17.49
CA GLN A 211 -6.80 0.95 -17.48
C GLN A 211 -7.58 0.70 -18.77
N GLU A 212 -8.46 1.64 -19.15
CA GLU A 212 -9.28 1.53 -20.38
C GLU A 212 -8.44 1.65 -21.67
N GLU A 213 -7.53 2.64 -21.78
CA GLU A 213 -6.75 2.87 -23.02
C GLU A 213 -5.75 1.73 -23.30
N LEU A 214 -5.09 1.21 -22.25
CA LEU A 214 -3.96 0.29 -22.40
C LEU A 214 -4.27 -1.16 -21.98
N GLY A 215 -5.47 -1.45 -21.48
CA GLY A 215 -5.88 -2.79 -21.05
C GLY A 215 -5.10 -3.31 -19.84
N LEU A 216 -4.66 -2.40 -18.96
CA LEU A 216 -3.80 -2.73 -17.82
C LEU A 216 -4.53 -3.56 -16.77
N THR A 217 -3.76 -4.38 -16.05
CA THR A 217 -4.24 -5.06 -14.85
C THR A 217 -3.55 -4.45 -13.63
N TYR A 218 -4.31 -4.08 -12.61
CA TYR A 218 -3.76 -3.40 -11.43
C TYR A 218 -3.97 -4.20 -10.14
N VAL A 219 -3.00 -4.08 -9.22
CA VAL A 219 -3.20 -4.36 -7.79
C VAL A 219 -2.94 -3.08 -7.03
N ILE A 220 -3.99 -2.40 -6.57
CA ILE A 220 -3.90 -1.12 -5.88
C ILE A 220 -3.98 -1.36 -4.37
N ILE A 221 -2.85 -1.18 -3.69
CA ILE A 221 -2.76 -1.16 -2.24
C ILE A 221 -3.12 0.26 -1.76
N ALA A 222 -4.04 0.37 -0.80
CA ALA A 222 -4.36 1.64 -0.16
C ALA A 222 -4.77 1.46 1.31
N HIS A 223 -4.78 2.56 2.07
CA HIS A 223 -5.42 2.61 3.39
C HIS A 223 -6.76 3.36 3.37
N ASP A 224 -6.99 4.27 2.42
CA ASP A 224 -8.28 4.93 2.25
C ASP A 224 -9.22 4.10 1.35
N LEU A 225 -10.33 3.69 1.94
CA LEU A 225 -11.43 3.00 1.27
C LEU A 225 -12.20 3.91 0.30
N SER A 226 -12.15 5.24 0.46
CA SER A 226 -12.84 6.18 -0.42
C SER A 226 -12.26 6.12 -1.84
N VAL A 227 -10.93 6.10 -1.94
CA VAL A 227 -10.18 5.90 -3.19
C VAL A 227 -10.52 4.55 -3.85
N VAL A 228 -10.39 3.45 -3.09
CA VAL A 228 -10.51 2.08 -3.62
C VAL A 228 -11.91 1.79 -4.16
N ARG A 229 -12.96 2.40 -3.58
CA ARG A 229 -14.34 2.27 -4.07
C ARG A 229 -14.52 2.66 -5.54
N HIS A 230 -13.71 3.61 -6.03
CA HIS A 230 -13.89 4.17 -7.38
C HIS A 230 -13.09 3.38 -8.42
N VAL A 231 -11.87 2.93 -8.09
CA VAL A 231 -10.94 2.29 -9.04
C VAL A 231 -10.98 0.77 -9.07
N SER A 232 -11.38 0.06 -8.01
CA SER A 232 -11.19 -1.40 -7.93
C SER A 232 -12.44 -2.22 -8.24
N ASP A 233 -12.37 -3.17 -9.18
CA ASP A 233 -13.46 -4.10 -9.51
C ASP A 233 -13.83 -4.96 -8.29
N ARG A 234 -12.81 -5.61 -7.71
CA ARG A 234 -12.86 -6.41 -6.49
C ARG A 234 -11.94 -5.82 -5.42
N ILE A 235 -12.22 -6.10 -4.15
CA ILE A 235 -11.51 -5.53 -3.01
C ILE A 235 -11.18 -6.63 -2.00
N ALA A 236 -9.88 -6.83 -1.72
CA ALA A 236 -9.35 -7.71 -0.69
C ALA A 236 -9.07 -6.94 0.60
N VAL A 237 -9.70 -7.35 1.70
CA VAL A 237 -9.50 -6.78 3.04
C VAL A 237 -8.42 -7.59 3.76
N MET A 238 -7.28 -6.96 4.05
CA MET A 238 -6.18 -7.57 4.78
C MET A 238 -6.15 -7.18 6.25
N TYR A 239 -6.00 -8.17 7.13
CA TYR A 239 -5.76 -7.99 8.56
C TYR A 239 -4.62 -8.90 9.04
N LEU A 240 -3.60 -8.32 9.67
CA LEU A 240 -2.41 -9.02 10.21
C LEU A 240 -1.87 -10.15 9.31
N GLY A 241 -1.58 -9.84 8.04
CA GLY A 241 -0.98 -10.75 7.07
C GLY A 241 -1.92 -11.82 6.50
N LYS A 242 -3.22 -11.75 6.79
CA LYS A 242 -4.29 -12.60 6.24
C LYS A 242 -5.26 -11.76 5.39
N ILE A 243 -5.87 -12.36 4.36
CA ILE A 243 -7.10 -11.82 3.75
C ILE A 243 -8.27 -12.30 4.61
N VAL A 244 -9.12 -11.38 5.08
CA VAL A 244 -10.31 -11.71 5.90
C VAL A 244 -11.61 -11.60 5.13
N GLU A 245 -11.63 -10.86 4.03
CA GLU A 245 -12.76 -10.75 3.10
C GLU A 245 -12.26 -10.39 1.69
N LEU A 246 -12.90 -10.90 0.66
CA LEU A 246 -12.71 -10.54 -0.74
C LEU A 246 -14.07 -10.57 -1.44
N ALA A 247 -14.49 -9.45 -2.03
CA ALA A 247 -15.73 -9.38 -2.81
C ALA A 247 -15.57 -8.40 -3.99
N ASP A 248 -16.58 -8.31 -4.85
CA ASP A 248 -16.76 -7.14 -5.72
C ASP A 248 -16.97 -5.86 -4.89
N ARG A 249 -16.73 -4.69 -5.50
CA ARG A 249 -16.92 -3.40 -4.84
C ARG A 249 -18.31 -3.24 -4.21
N THR A 250 -19.39 -3.61 -4.90
CA THR A 250 -20.77 -3.33 -4.47
C THR A 250 -21.11 -4.14 -3.24
N SER A 251 -20.90 -5.47 -3.28
CA SER A 251 -21.16 -6.35 -2.15
C SER A 251 -20.37 -5.95 -0.90
N LEU A 252 -19.12 -5.49 -1.04
CA LEU A 252 -18.28 -5.10 0.09
C LEU A 252 -18.73 -3.80 0.78
N TYR A 253 -19.25 -2.80 0.03
CA TYR A 253 -19.77 -1.56 0.65
C TYR A 253 -21.21 -1.69 1.13
N GLU A 254 -22.04 -2.52 0.49
CA GLU A 254 -23.47 -2.63 0.82
C GLU A 254 -23.75 -3.69 1.89
N ALA A 255 -23.04 -4.82 1.86
CA ALA A 255 -23.23 -5.93 2.80
C ALA A 255 -21.90 -6.60 3.23
N PRO A 256 -20.96 -5.85 3.84
CA PRO A 256 -19.71 -6.42 4.38
C PRO A 256 -20.00 -7.51 5.41
N MET A 257 -19.29 -8.63 5.32
CA MET A 257 -19.56 -9.85 6.08
C MET A 257 -18.54 -10.13 7.18
N HIS A 258 -17.27 -9.74 7.04
CA HIS A 258 -16.32 -9.89 8.14
C HIS A 258 -16.46 -8.69 9.10
N PRO A 259 -16.55 -8.90 10.44
CA PRO A 259 -16.69 -7.81 11.42
C PRO A 259 -15.64 -6.70 11.27
N TYR A 260 -14.37 -7.03 10.99
CA TYR A 260 -13.34 -6.02 10.69
C TYR A 260 -13.70 -5.14 9.49
N THR A 261 -14.19 -5.72 8.39
CA THR A 261 -14.64 -4.97 7.21
C THR A 261 -15.81 -4.05 7.57
N LYS A 262 -16.81 -4.56 8.29
CA LYS A 262 -17.96 -3.76 8.74
C LYS A 262 -17.52 -2.55 9.58
N ALA A 263 -16.51 -2.73 10.45
CA ALA A 263 -15.92 -1.64 11.21
C ALA A 263 -15.16 -0.63 10.32
N LEU A 264 -14.30 -1.09 9.41
CA LEU A 264 -13.60 -0.22 8.46
C LEU A 264 -14.59 0.59 7.60
N MET A 265 -15.63 -0.06 7.07
CA MET A 265 -16.66 0.61 6.25
C MET A 265 -17.45 1.64 7.04
N SER A 266 -17.71 1.42 8.34
CA SER A 266 -18.39 2.40 9.20
C SER A 266 -17.62 3.72 9.39
N ALA A 267 -16.30 3.73 9.13
CA ALA A 267 -15.47 4.92 9.18
C ALA A 267 -15.49 5.75 7.88
N VAL A 268 -15.93 5.17 6.75
CA VAL A 268 -15.91 5.84 5.43
C VAL A 268 -16.93 6.98 5.38
N PRO A 269 -16.54 8.21 5.00
CA PRO A 269 -17.48 9.32 4.87
C PRO A 269 -18.53 9.06 3.79
N VAL A 270 -19.81 9.24 4.12
CA VAL A 270 -20.90 9.22 3.13
C VAL A 270 -20.84 10.52 2.30
N PRO A 271 -20.67 10.47 0.97
CA PRO A 271 -20.48 11.69 0.16
C PRO A 271 -21.72 12.59 0.04
N ASP A 272 -22.93 12.06 0.26
CA ASP A 272 -24.19 12.79 0.16
C ASP A 272 -24.31 13.88 1.26
N PRO A 273 -24.33 15.18 0.92
CA PRO A 273 -24.47 16.25 1.89
C PRO A 273 -25.74 16.17 2.73
N LYS A 274 -26.82 15.57 2.20
CA LYS A 274 -28.10 15.39 2.91
C LYS A 274 -28.01 14.30 3.99
N ARG A 275 -27.03 13.39 3.88
CA ARG A 275 -26.76 12.33 4.87
C ARG A 275 -25.69 12.70 5.89
N ARG A 276 -25.07 13.88 5.82
CA ARG A 276 -24.09 14.35 6.83
C ARG A 276 -24.64 14.37 8.26
N GLY A 277 -25.96 14.55 8.43
CA GLY A 277 -26.65 14.50 9.73
C GLY A 277 -27.25 13.13 10.09
N ALA A 278 -27.19 12.13 9.21
CA ALA A 278 -27.60 10.78 9.56
C ALA A 278 -26.53 10.16 10.49
N LYS A 279 -26.94 9.69 11.68
CA LYS A 279 -26.05 9.07 12.66
C LYS A 279 -25.52 7.73 12.12
N SER A 280 -24.46 7.77 11.33
CA SER A 280 -23.68 6.58 10.97
C SER A 280 -22.99 6.08 12.24
N GLU A 281 -23.39 4.89 12.70
CA GLU A 281 -22.85 4.25 13.89
C GLU A 281 -21.41 3.79 13.65
N ARG A 282 -20.47 4.72 13.83
CA ARG A 282 -19.02 4.46 13.72
C ARG A 282 -18.60 3.42 14.74
N ILE A 283 -18.21 2.25 14.27
CA ILE A 283 -17.76 1.14 15.11
C ILE A 283 -16.31 1.42 15.55
N LEU A 284 -16.16 2.09 16.69
CA LEU A 284 -14.86 2.34 17.30
C LEU A 284 -14.27 1.03 17.86
N LEU A 285 -13.37 0.43 17.09
CA LEU A 285 -12.60 -0.75 17.51
C LEU A 285 -11.74 -0.41 18.73
N ARG A 286 -12.06 -1.05 19.87
CA ARG A 286 -11.30 -0.88 21.13
C ARG A 286 -10.01 -1.70 21.08
N GLY A 287 -8.95 -1.16 21.69
CA GLY A 287 -7.65 -1.82 21.79
C GLY A 287 -6.77 -1.70 20.54
N ASP A 288 -5.46 -1.73 20.76
CA ASP A 288 -4.44 -1.58 19.73
C ASP A 288 -4.40 -2.76 18.74
N VAL A 289 -3.77 -2.53 17.59
CA VAL A 289 -3.47 -3.58 16.61
C VAL A 289 -2.45 -4.57 17.21
N PRO A 290 -2.77 -5.88 17.35
CA PRO A 290 -1.85 -6.87 17.90
C PRO A 290 -0.54 -6.97 17.10
N SER A 291 0.57 -7.23 17.79
CA SER A 291 1.90 -7.27 17.16
C SER A 291 2.01 -8.40 16.12
N PRO A 292 2.42 -8.13 14.86
CA PRO A 292 2.68 -9.17 13.86
C PRO A 292 3.86 -10.11 14.18
N ILE A 293 4.57 -9.88 15.29
CA ILE A 293 5.59 -10.78 15.86
C ILE A 293 4.92 -12.00 16.51
N SER A 294 3.81 -11.76 17.22
CA SER A 294 3.05 -12.75 17.98
C SER A 294 1.55 -12.54 17.69
N PRO A 295 1.10 -12.83 16.45
CA PRO A 295 -0.30 -12.63 16.08
C PRO A 295 -1.22 -13.53 16.94
N PRO A 296 -2.46 -13.10 17.24
CA PRO A 296 -3.40 -13.90 18.02
C PRO A 296 -3.68 -15.26 17.37
N SER A 297 -3.94 -16.27 18.21
CA SER A 297 -4.37 -17.60 17.77
C SER A 297 -5.76 -17.58 17.14
N GLY A 298 -6.06 -18.62 16.36
CA GLY A 298 -7.33 -18.73 15.65
C GLY A 298 -7.60 -17.57 14.70
N CYS A 299 -8.79 -16.98 14.77
CA CYS A 299 -9.10 -15.73 14.07
C CYS A 299 -8.27 -14.57 14.65
N ARG A 300 -7.37 -13.98 13.84
CA ARG A 300 -6.49 -12.88 14.29
C ARG A 300 -7.24 -11.67 14.83
N PHE A 301 -8.48 -11.46 14.38
CA PHE A 301 -9.32 -10.34 14.79
C PHE A 301 -10.10 -10.60 16.10
N HIS A 302 -10.02 -11.80 16.70
CA HIS A 302 -10.84 -12.15 17.87
C HIS A 302 -10.64 -11.22 19.08
N THR A 303 -9.46 -10.58 19.20
CA THR A 303 -9.15 -9.64 20.28
C THR A 303 -9.88 -8.30 20.19
N ARG A 304 -10.42 -7.95 19.01
CA ARG A 304 -11.12 -6.68 18.71
C ARG A 304 -12.54 -6.88 18.16
N CYS A 305 -13.06 -8.12 18.17
CA CYS A 305 -14.33 -8.51 17.54
C CYS A 305 -15.48 -8.68 18.54
N TRP A 306 -16.63 -8.04 18.28
CA TRP A 306 -17.87 -8.16 19.09
C TRP A 306 -18.67 -9.46 18.87
N LYS A 307 -18.30 -10.26 17.86
CA LYS A 307 -18.75 -11.65 17.65
C LYS A 307 -17.65 -12.68 17.97
N ALA A 308 -16.63 -12.31 18.76
CA ALA A 308 -15.59 -13.25 19.19
C ALA A 308 -16.16 -14.37 20.08
N THR A 309 -15.72 -15.59 19.82
CA THR A 309 -16.11 -16.84 20.49
C THR A 309 -14.87 -17.69 20.81
N GLU A 310 -15.04 -18.81 21.51
CA GLU A 310 -13.88 -19.67 21.84
C GLU A 310 -13.31 -20.38 20.59
N ILE A 311 -14.15 -20.74 19.62
CA ILE A 311 -13.69 -21.20 18.30
C ILE A 311 -12.90 -20.10 17.56
N CYS A 312 -13.24 -18.81 17.71
CA CYS A 312 -12.44 -17.69 17.20
C CYS A 312 -11.05 -17.57 17.85
N ARG A 313 -10.84 -18.09 19.06
CA ARG A 313 -9.53 -18.07 19.75
C ARG A 313 -8.67 -19.28 19.40
N THR A 314 -9.29 -20.42 19.11
CA THR A 314 -8.64 -21.72 18.99
C THR A 314 -8.44 -22.17 17.54
N ALA A 315 -9.40 -21.91 16.64
CA ALA A 315 -9.34 -22.31 15.23
C ALA A 315 -9.25 -21.10 14.29
N GLU A 316 -8.40 -21.18 13.27
CA GLU A 316 -8.33 -20.14 12.23
C GLU A 316 -9.49 -20.36 11.24
N PRO A 317 -10.32 -19.34 10.95
CA PRO A 317 -11.42 -19.48 10.00
C PRO A 317 -10.88 -19.59 8.57
N PRO A 318 -11.27 -20.60 7.78
CA PRO A 318 -10.92 -20.68 6.36
C PRO A 318 -11.60 -19.57 5.55
N LEU A 319 -10.94 -19.10 4.49
CA LEU A 319 -11.48 -18.12 3.54
C LEU A 319 -12.46 -18.81 2.58
N LEU A 320 -13.74 -18.89 2.97
CA LEU A 320 -14.81 -19.59 2.23
C LEU A 320 -15.67 -18.63 1.42
N GLU A 321 -16.17 -19.07 0.27
CA GLU A 321 -17.22 -18.35 -0.47
C GLU A 321 -18.57 -18.56 0.23
N LEU A 322 -19.10 -17.51 0.84
CA LEU A 322 -20.36 -17.57 1.61
C LEU A 322 -21.54 -16.99 0.81
N ARG A 323 -21.27 -16.14 -0.18
CA ARG A 323 -22.21 -15.73 -1.22
C ARG A 323 -21.46 -15.68 -2.57
N PRO A 324 -22.14 -15.78 -3.72
CA PRO A 324 -21.50 -15.70 -5.03
C PRO A 324 -20.56 -14.48 -5.14
N GLY A 325 -19.27 -14.74 -5.39
CA GLY A 325 -18.22 -13.72 -5.49
C GLY A 325 -17.71 -13.12 -4.17
N GLN A 326 -18.32 -13.40 -3.02
CA GLN A 326 -17.95 -12.87 -1.70
C GLN A 326 -17.35 -13.97 -0.80
N ARG A 327 -16.01 -13.97 -0.71
CA ARG A 327 -15.22 -14.86 0.16
C ARG A 327 -14.92 -14.21 1.50
N VAL A 328 -15.09 -14.94 2.60
CA VAL A 328 -15.01 -14.44 3.98
C VAL A 328 -14.29 -15.45 4.88
N ALA A 329 -13.37 -14.99 5.71
CA ALA A 329 -12.69 -15.80 6.73
C ALA A 329 -13.28 -15.51 8.12
N CYS A 330 -14.51 -15.96 8.38
CA CYS A 330 -15.17 -15.75 9.68
C CYS A 330 -15.99 -16.97 10.12
N HIS A 331 -15.86 -17.37 11.40
CA HIS A 331 -16.77 -18.37 12.00
C HIS A 331 -18.17 -17.81 12.25
N HIS A 332 -18.29 -16.49 12.42
CA HIS A 332 -19.55 -15.82 12.77
C HIS A 332 -19.75 -14.56 11.91
N PRO A 333 -19.95 -14.68 10.58
CA PRO A 333 -20.11 -13.55 9.68
C PRO A 333 -21.28 -12.63 10.04
N GLU A 334 -21.22 -11.40 9.56
CA GLU A 334 -22.32 -10.43 9.56
C GLU A 334 -23.25 -10.72 8.37
N ASN A 335 -24.56 -10.55 8.55
CA ASN A 335 -25.58 -10.71 7.49
C ASN A 335 -25.64 -12.11 6.83
N PHE A 336 -25.17 -13.15 7.51
CA PHE A 336 -25.17 -14.55 7.05
C PHE A 336 -25.16 -15.50 8.26
N GLU A 337 -25.39 -16.79 8.04
CA GLU A 337 -25.43 -17.79 9.10
C GLU A 337 -24.04 -18.04 9.71
N ASP A 338 -23.99 -18.23 11.03
CA ASP A 338 -22.77 -18.60 11.74
C ASP A 338 -22.28 -19.97 11.26
N GLN A 339 -21.00 -20.06 10.88
CA GLN A 339 -20.37 -21.28 10.36
C GLN A 339 -20.08 -22.31 11.47
N GLN A 340 -20.10 -21.87 12.73
CA GLN A 340 -20.01 -22.71 13.93
C GLN A 340 -21.07 -22.26 14.95
N PRO A 341 -22.37 -22.52 14.71
CA PRO A 341 -23.46 -21.91 15.48
C PRO A 341 -23.59 -22.47 16.90
N GLN A 342 -22.90 -23.57 17.23
CA GLN A 342 -22.93 -24.17 18.56
C GLN A 342 -22.16 -23.33 19.60
N ASP A 343 -21.06 -22.69 19.19
CA ASP A 343 -20.25 -21.82 20.06
C ASP A 343 -20.95 -20.50 20.40
N THR A 344 -21.81 -19.98 19.51
CA THR A 344 -22.52 -18.72 19.77
C THR A 344 -23.56 -18.84 20.88
N VAL A 345 -24.14 -20.04 21.07
CA VAL A 345 -25.10 -20.33 22.15
C VAL A 345 -24.42 -20.31 23.53
N LEU A 346 -23.19 -20.83 23.63
CA LEU A 346 -22.42 -20.81 24.88
C LEU A 346 -22.12 -19.38 25.35
N LEU A 347 -22.03 -18.42 24.42
CA LEU A 347 -21.76 -17.02 24.72
C LEU A 347 -22.98 -16.13 24.75
N SER A 348 -24.11 -16.46 24.11
CA SER A 348 -25.36 -15.69 24.28
C SER A 348 -25.83 -15.71 25.73
N VAL A 349 -25.68 -16.85 26.42
CA VAL A 349 -25.96 -17.02 27.86
C VAL A 349 -25.04 -16.15 28.75
N ALA A 350 -23.89 -15.70 28.23
CA ALA A 350 -23.00 -14.75 28.90
C ALA A 350 -23.14 -13.29 28.40
N LYS A 351 -23.90 -13.05 27.32
CA LYS A 351 -23.95 -11.75 26.62
C LYS A 351 -24.99 -10.78 27.19
N GLU A 352 -25.87 -11.25 28.08
CA GLU A 352 -26.81 -10.40 28.85
C GLU A 352 -26.11 -9.41 29.79
N ALA A 353 -24.78 -9.51 29.97
CA ALA A 353 -23.98 -8.70 30.89
C ALA A 353 -23.19 -7.54 30.23
N ALA A 354 -23.51 -7.11 29.00
CA ALA A 354 -22.74 -6.09 28.27
C ALA A 354 -23.62 -5.00 27.60
N GLU A 355 -23.57 -3.78 28.12
CA GLU A 355 -24.36 -2.63 27.62
C GLU A 355 -23.76 -1.92 26.40
N LEU A 356 -24.65 -1.27 25.64
CA LEU A 356 -24.34 -0.31 24.57
C LEU A 356 -24.41 1.12 25.12
N VAL A 357 -23.50 2.00 24.70
CA VAL A 357 -23.47 3.41 25.15
C VAL A 357 -24.10 4.32 24.10
N PRO A 358 -25.24 4.99 24.40
CA PRO A 358 -25.78 6.04 23.53
C PRO A 358 -24.99 7.34 23.68
N THR A 359 -24.67 8.00 22.57
CA THR A 359 -24.06 9.35 22.60
C THR A 359 -25.12 10.40 22.86
N GLY A 360 -25.18 10.92 24.09
CA GLY A 360 -25.97 12.10 24.44
C GLY A 360 -25.25 13.39 24.02
N ASP A 361 -25.97 14.31 23.42
CA ASP A 361 -25.46 15.62 23.01
C ASP A 361 -25.30 16.54 24.23
N ALA A 362 -24.19 17.29 24.31
CA ALA A 362 -23.93 18.26 25.37
C ALA A 362 -24.54 19.64 25.02
N PRO A 363 -25.27 20.31 25.93
CA PRO A 363 -25.84 21.63 25.65
C PRO A 363 -24.85 22.78 25.92
N ASP A 364 -24.64 23.65 24.93
CA ASP A 364 -23.95 24.93 25.11
C ASP A 364 -24.75 25.89 26.02
N ALA A 365 -24.09 26.46 27.03
CA ALA A 365 -24.62 27.58 27.84
C ALA A 365 -23.46 28.46 28.37
N PRO A 366 -23.68 29.77 28.63
CA PRO A 366 -22.63 30.77 28.38
C PRO A 366 -21.92 31.36 29.62
N VAL A 367 -20.87 32.13 29.34
CA VAL A 367 -19.99 32.83 30.29
C VAL A 367 -20.67 34.04 30.95
N SER A 368 -20.63 34.16 32.29
CA SER A 368 -20.03 35.34 32.97
C SER A 368 -20.01 35.31 34.52
N LYS A 369 -18.92 35.86 35.08
CA LYS A 369 -18.76 36.63 36.35
C LYS A 369 -19.43 36.14 37.66
N GLY A 370 -18.60 35.85 38.67
CA GLY A 370 -19.00 35.84 40.09
C GLY A 370 -17.87 35.52 41.08
N ALA A 371 -17.50 36.48 41.92
CA ALA A 371 -16.61 36.37 43.10
C ALA A 371 -17.20 37.30 44.20
N PRO A 372 -16.85 37.25 45.50
CA PRO A 372 -15.61 36.69 46.10
C PRO A 372 -15.79 35.92 47.44
N ALA A 373 -14.65 35.58 48.09
CA ALA A 373 -14.45 35.27 49.52
C ALA A 373 -15.16 34.00 50.09
N ASP A 374 -14.63 33.28 51.08
CA ASP A 374 -13.66 33.64 52.14
C ASP A 374 -12.60 32.54 52.43
N ALA A 375 -11.62 32.86 53.29
CA ALA A 375 -10.64 31.93 53.88
C ALA A 375 -10.82 31.88 55.43
N PRO A 376 -10.14 31.00 56.23
CA PRO A 376 -8.68 31.09 56.43
C PRO A 376 -7.88 29.79 56.82
N VAL A 377 -6.57 29.82 56.56
CA VAL A 377 -5.43 29.36 57.43
C VAL A 377 -5.47 27.90 58.00
N SER A 378 -4.48 27.04 57.69
CA SER A 378 -3.18 27.05 58.42
C SER A 378 -2.00 26.38 57.67
N LYS A 379 -0.90 27.16 57.52
CA LYS A 379 0.50 26.90 57.93
C LYS A 379 1.23 25.60 57.47
N GLU A 380 2.29 25.71 56.64
CA GLU A 380 3.74 25.83 56.99
C GLU A 380 4.39 24.47 57.35
N THR A 381 5.63 24.10 56.99
CA THR A 381 6.83 24.76 56.38
C THR A 381 7.39 23.88 55.23
N SER A 382 7.95 24.39 54.12
CA SER A 382 9.32 24.94 53.87
C SER A 382 10.48 23.97 54.18
N ALA A 383 11.64 23.97 53.47
CA ALA A 383 12.21 24.95 52.51
C ALA A 383 12.93 24.24 51.32
N ALA A 384 13.02 24.85 50.12
CA ALA A 384 14.20 25.52 49.50
C ALA A 384 15.40 24.60 49.14
N ALA A 385 16.20 24.81 48.08
CA ALA A 385 16.35 25.89 47.07
C ALA A 385 16.53 25.23 45.66
N ALA A 386 16.33 25.85 44.48
CA ALA A 386 16.94 27.03 43.86
C ALA A 386 18.50 26.96 43.79
N ALA A 387 19.20 27.30 42.70
CA ALA A 387 18.76 27.98 41.47
C ALA A 387 19.51 27.48 40.19
N SER A 388 19.62 28.37 39.21
CA SER A 388 20.23 28.32 37.88
C SER A 388 21.78 28.23 37.89
N GLU A 389 22.55 28.36 36.81
CA GLU A 389 22.30 28.68 35.38
C GLU A 389 22.97 27.56 34.51
N GLU A 390 23.62 27.67 33.34
CA GLU A 390 24.08 28.75 32.44
C GLU A 390 24.22 28.18 30.99
N THR A 391 24.75 28.94 30.04
CA THR A 391 25.30 28.43 28.75
C THR A 391 26.45 29.34 28.31
N PRO A 392 27.49 28.79 27.66
CA PRO A 392 28.16 29.56 26.61
C PRO A 392 28.28 28.78 25.30
N ALA A 393 28.42 29.54 24.21
CA ALA A 393 28.94 29.08 22.92
C ALA A 393 30.31 29.73 22.68
N ASP A 394 31.11 29.18 21.76
CA ASP A 394 32.22 29.92 21.14
C ASP A 394 32.58 29.33 19.75
N GLU A 395 33.39 30.05 18.99
CA GLU A 395 33.88 29.72 17.64
C GLU A 395 35.37 29.24 17.68
N THR A 396 36.18 29.07 16.63
CA THR A 396 36.10 29.35 15.17
C THR A 396 36.95 28.30 14.40
N SER A 397 37.25 28.55 13.12
CA SER A 397 38.11 27.79 12.17
C SER A 397 37.54 26.46 11.66
N ASP A 398 37.47 26.16 10.34
CA ASP A 398 38.21 26.58 9.12
C ASP A 398 39.58 25.91 8.92
N GLU A 399 39.60 24.85 8.10
CA GLU A 399 40.64 24.65 7.07
C GLU A 399 40.19 23.59 6.04
N THR A 400 40.52 23.79 4.77
CA THR A 400 40.56 22.73 3.73
C THR A 400 41.54 23.14 2.63
N PRO A 401 42.61 22.37 2.45
CA PRO A 401 42.88 21.74 1.14
C PRO A 401 42.78 20.20 1.25
N GLU A 402 42.92 19.39 0.19
CA GLU A 402 43.66 19.59 -1.06
C GLU A 402 43.02 18.83 -2.23
N ALA A 403 43.37 19.20 -3.47
CA ALA A 403 42.94 18.52 -4.69
C ALA A 403 44.14 17.92 -5.42
N VAL A 404 44.01 16.69 -5.94
CA VAL A 404 45.08 16.01 -6.69
C VAL A 404 44.55 15.48 -8.02
N ALA A 405 45.04 16.05 -9.11
CA ALA A 405 44.97 15.56 -10.49
C ALA A 405 45.88 16.42 -11.40
N PRO A 406 46.32 15.94 -12.57
CA PRO A 406 46.64 14.56 -12.95
C PRO A 406 48.12 14.43 -13.39
N GLU A 407 48.61 13.20 -13.62
CA GLU A 407 49.84 12.98 -14.40
C GLU A 407 49.50 12.48 -15.81
N ALA A 408 50.38 12.77 -16.78
CA ALA A 408 50.19 12.42 -18.18
C ALA A 408 51.53 12.22 -18.91
N GLU A 409 51.65 11.09 -19.60
CA GLU A 409 52.55 10.85 -20.73
C GLU A 409 51.64 10.35 -21.89
N ALA A 410 51.68 10.84 -23.13
CA ALA A 410 52.81 11.03 -24.05
C ALA A 410 53.46 9.69 -24.49
N SER A 411 53.78 9.45 -25.77
CA SER A 411 53.31 10.06 -27.04
C SER A 411 53.77 9.17 -28.20
N ALA A 412 52.95 8.99 -29.25
CA ALA A 412 53.39 8.36 -30.50
C ALA A 412 52.46 8.73 -31.67
N GLU A 413 53.00 9.41 -32.68
CA GLU A 413 52.38 9.51 -34.00
C GLU A 413 52.90 8.39 -34.91
N SER A 414 52.07 7.90 -35.83
CA SER A 414 52.55 7.32 -37.08
C SER A 414 51.54 7.63 -38.19
N THR A 415 51.93 8.49 -39.13
CA THR A 415 51.10 8.89 -40.27
C THR A 415 51.18 7.90 -41.43
N ALA A 416 50.09 7.84 -42.19
CA ALA A 416 49.96 7.45 -43.60
C ALA A 416 50.89 6.36 -44.18
N GLU A 417 50.28 5.29 -44.70
CA GLU A 417 50.48 4.95 -46.12
C GLU A 417 49.29 4.19 -46.72
N THR A 418 48.89 4.62 -47.92
CA THR A 418 48.14 3.82 -48.91
C THR A 418 48.88 4.07 -50.22
N PRO A 419 49.18 3.03 -51.01
CA PRO A 419 48.36 2.87 -52.21
C PRO A 419 48.15 1.42 -52.69
N ASP A 420 47.44 1.34 -53.81
CA ASP A 420 47.61 0.41 -54.95
C ASP A 420 46.60 -0.73 -55.17
N GLU A 421 46.56 -1.16 -56.44
CA GLU A 421 45.45 -1.80 -57.11
C GLU A 421 45.59 -3.33 -57.29
N LYS A 422 44.49 -3.93 -57.77
CA LYS A 422 44.33 -5.30 -58.28
C LYS A 422 44.28 -6.36 -57.16
N LYS A 423 43.43 -7.39 -57.27
CA LYS A 423 42.83 -7.98 -58.48
C LYS A 423 41.41 -8.50 -58.22
#